data_AF-A0A951BVJ2-F1
#
_entry.id   AF-A0A951BVJ2-F1
#
_cell.length_a   1.000
_cell.length_b   1.000
_cell.length_c   1.000
_cell.angle_alpha   90.00
_cell.angle_beta   90.00
_cell.angle_gamma   90.00
#
_symmetry.space_group_name_H-M   'P 1'
#
loop_
_entity.id
_entity.type
_entity.pdbx_description
1 polymer ?
#
loop_
_entity_poly.entity_id
_entity_poly.type
_entity_poly.pdbx_seq_one_letter_code
_entity_poly.pdbx_strand_id
1 'polypeptide(L)'
;MKIAILFPLAAMAFAQAPFKVVSATTAGTPTSMHQSITAVEKRLDAKVDQVGSKDGRVYVLGLTRGLYLAGYGAVFTQELDLIQTPHPTPFHIQITADEAAKVHQHKQENLAALRNAMRDMWADAVAALPKLADTDQVVLAVRLLYQPWENTAGLPVQIVVKGPRTASPATLQIEEQ
;
A
#
# COMPACT_ATOMS: atom_id res chain seq x y z
N MET A 1 -33.94 -58.68 21.94
CA MET A 1 -34.81 -57.62 21.40
C MET A 1 -33.96 -56.69 20.55
N LYS A 2 -34.35 -56.52 19.28
CA LYS A 2 -33.73 -55.69 18.24
C LYS A 2 -34.19 -54.25 18.39
N ILE A 3 -33.28 -53.26 18.35
CA ILE A 3 -33.51 -51.96 17.70
C ILE A 3 -32.15 -51.50 17.15
N ALA A 4 -31.97 -51.60 15.83
CA ALA A 4 -30.87 -51.01 15.09
C ALA A 4 -31.35 -49.66 14.54
N ILE A 5 -30.73 -48.57 14.97
CA ILE A 5 -31.00 -47.23 14.47
C ILE A 5 -30.09 -47.03 13.25
N LEU A 6 -30.70 -47.08 12.07
CA LEU A 6 -30.06 -46.79 10.79
C LEU A 6 -30.08 -45.26 10.59
N PHE A 7 -28.94 -44.59 10.78
CA PHE A 7 -28.77 -43.19 10.36
C PHE A 7 -28.40 -43.18 8.86
N PRO A 8 -29.15 -42.49 7.98
CA PRO A 8 -28.71 -42.30 6.61
C PRO A 8 -27.62 -41.23 6.58
N LEU A 9 -26.41 -41.63 6.18
CA LEU A 9 -25.31 -40.74 5.86
C LEU A 9 -25.62 -40.04 4.53
N ALA A 10 -26.22 -38.85 4.58
CA ALA A 10 -26.41 -38.02 3.40
C ALA A 10 -25.06 -37.40 3.01
N ALA A 11 -24.43 -37.95 1.97
CA ALA A 11 -23.27 -37.34 1.35
C ALA A 11 -23.68 -36.00 0.71
N MET A 12 -23.21 -34.88 1.28
CA MET A 12 -23.23 -33.59 0.59
C MET A 12 -22.30 -33.68 -0.62
N ALA A 13 -22.88 -33.97 -1.78
CA ALA A 13 -22.23 -33.78 -3.06
C ALA A 13 -22.05 -32.27 -3.28
N PHE A 14 -20.84 -31.77 -2.99
CA PHE A 14 -20.41 -30.46 -3.47
C PHE A 14 -20.34 -30.55 -5.00
N ALA A 15 -21.36 -30.05 -5.68
CA ALA A 15 -21.33 -29.80 -7.11
C ALA A 15 -20.27 -28.72 -7.37
N GLN A 16 -19.04 -29.15 -7.68
CA GLN A 16 -18.04 -28.26 -8.24
C GLN A 16 -18.52 -27.85 -9.63
N ALA A 17 -19.08 -26.64 -9.74
CA ALA A 17 -19.24 -26.00 -11.03
C ALA A 17 -17.86 -25.97 -11.70
N PRO A 18 -17.74 -26.33 -12.99
CA PRO A 18 -16.44 -26.32 -13.65
C PRO A 18 -15.93 -24.88 -13.67
N PHE A 19 -14.88 -24.62 -12.90
CA PHE A 19 -14.06 -23.43 -13.12
C PHE A 19 -13.57 -23.52 -14.56
N LYS A 20 -14.08 -22.64 -15.42
CA LYS A 20 -13.49 -22.42 -16.74
C LYS A 20 -12.08 -21.89 -16.51
N VAL A 21 -11.10 -22.77 -16.61
CA VAL A 21 -9.69 -22.39 -16.76
C VAL A 21 -9.61 -21.69 -18.11
N VAL A 22 -9.73 -20.36 -18.10
CA VAL A 22 -9.31 -19.54 -19.23
C VAL A 22 -7.80 -19.76 -19.33
N SER A 23 -7.38 -20.51 -20.35
CA SER A 23 -5.97 -20.58 -20.71
C SER A 23 -5.55 -19.16 -21.07
N ALA A 24 -4.79 -18.54 -20.19
CA ALA A 24 -4.12 -17.28 -20.49
C ALA A 24 -3.13 -17.60 -21.62
N THR A 25 -3.50 -17.26 -22.85
CA THR A 25 -2.53 -17.11 -23.93
C THR A 25 -1.52 -16.07 -23.45
N THR A 26 -0.32 -16.49 -23.08
CA THR A 26 0.81 -15.61 -22.72
C THR A 26 1.23 -14.83 -23.96
N ALA A 27 0.48 -13.78 -24.28
CA ALA A 27 0.80 -12.84 -25.33
C ALA A 27 1.75 -11.77 -24.77
N GLY A 28 3.06 -12.01 -24.87
CA GLY A 28 4.06 -10.93 -24.97
C GLY A 28 4.72 -10.43 -23.67
N THR A 29 5.89 -11.01 -23.40
CA THR A 29 7.08 -10.43 -22.72
C THR A 29 7.00 -10.11 -21.22
N PRO A 30 7.23 -11.11 -20.33
CA PRO A 30 7.43 -10.94 -18.89
C PRO A 30 8.48 -9.86 -18.55
N THR A 31 9.53 -9.73 -19.37
CA THR A 31 10.60 -8.73 -19.21
C THR A 31 10.11 -7.29 -19.35
N SER A 32 9.13 -7.03 -20.23
CA SER A 32 8.68 -5.66 -20.49
C SER A 32 7.82 -5.10 -19.37
N MET A 33 6.99 -5.94 -18.74
CA MET A 33 6.18 -5.52 -17.59
C MET A 33 7.07 -5.30 -16.36
N HIS A 34 8.01 -6.21 -16.12
CA HIS A 34 8.98 -6.04 -15.04
C HIS A 34 9.76 -4.73 -15.18
N GLN A 35 10.25 -4.40 -16.38
CA GLN A 35 10.93 -3.13 -16.63
C GLN A 35 10.04 -1.91 -16.36
N SER A 36 8.76 -1.96 -16.76
CA SER A 36 7.80 -0.90 -16.46
C SER A 36 7.55 -0.75 -14.96
N ILE A 37 7.38 -1.86 -14.22
CA ILE A 37 7.24 -1.84 -12.76
C ILE A 37 8.47 -1.21 -12.11
N THR A 38 9.68 -1.62 -12.49
CA THR A 38 10.92 -1.04 -11.95
C THR A 38 11.06 0.45 -12.25
N ALA A 39 10.58 0.91 -13.41
CA ALA A 39 10.55 2.34 -13.72
C ALA A 39 9.56 3.10 -12.83
N VAL A 40 8.41 2.51 -12.52
CA VAL A 40 7.43 3.07 -11.57
C VAL A 40 8.00 3.13 -10.17
N GLU A 41 8.61 2.05 -9.67
CA GLU A 41 9.25 2.02 -8.34
C GLU A 41 10.18 3.21 -8.13
N LYS A 42 11.14 3.42 -9.04
CA LYS A 42 12.09 4.54 -8.97
C LYS A 42 11.42 5.91 -9.03
N ARG A 43 10.34 6.04 -9.80
CA ARG A 43 9.58 7.29 -9.92
C ARG A 43 8.83 7.60 -8.62
N LEU A 44 8.24 6.57 -7.99
CA LEU A 44 7.55 6.70 -6.72
C LEU A 44 8.54 7.05 -5.59
N ASP A 45 9.71 6.42 -5.57
CA ASP A 45 10.80 6.75 -4.63
C ASP A 45 11.22 8.22 -4.76
N ALA A 46 11.45 8.70 -5.99
CA ALA A 46 11.82 10.09 -6.24
C ALA A 46 10.71 11.08 -5.86
N LYS A 47 9.43 10.68 -6.04
CA LYS A 47 8.28 11.52 -5.70
C LYS A 47 8.15 11.69 -4.19
N VAL A 48 8.24 10.59 -3.43
CA VAL A 48 8.06 10.61 -1.98
C VAL A 48 9.18 11.38 -1.27
N ASP A 49 10.41 11.38 -1.80
CA ASP A 49 11.54 12.14 -1.26
C ASP A 49 11.31 13.67 -1.29
N GLN A 50 10.36 14.13 -2.11
CA GLN A 50 9.93 15.53 -2.18
C GLN A 50 8.69 15.84 -1.33
N VAL A 51 8.13 14.84 -0.63
CA VAL A 51 6.94 15.02 0.21
C VAL A 51 7.35 15.52 1.59
N GLY A 52 6.58 16.47 2.12
CA GLY A 52 6.83 17.08 3.42
C GLY A 52 6.07 18.38 3.60
N SER A 53 6.05 18.86 4.84
CA SER A 53 5.61 20.19 5.21
C SER A 53 6.81 21.14 5.25
N LYS A 54 6.55 22.39 5.67
CA LYS A 54 7.60 23.38 5.90
C LYS A 54 8.57 22.94 7.00
N ASP A 55 8.10 22.14 7.95
CA ASP A 55 8.78 21.83 9.21
C ASP A 55 9.48 20.46 9.18
N GLY A 56 9.33 19.69 8.11
CA GLY A 56 10.07 18.44 7.90
C GLY A 56 9.59 17.65 6.67
N ARG A 57 10.45 16.75 6.19
CA ARG A 57 10.12 15.82 5.09
C ARG A 57 9.75 14.44 5.64
N VAL A 58 8.96 13.70 4.86
CA VAL A 58 8.85 12.24 5.08
C VAL A 58 10.21 11.60 4.86
N TYR A 59 10.48 10.56 5.64
CA TYR A 59 11.73 9.82 5.58
C TYR A 59 11.46 8.42 5.02
N VAL A 60 12.12 8.09 3.90
CA VAL A 60 11.96 6.79 3.24
C VAL A 60 12.79 5.75 3.96
N LEU A 61 12.12 4.73 4.50
CA LEU A 61 12.76 3.63 5.22
C LEU A 61 13.00 2.41 4.34
N GLY A 62 12.07 2.15 3.42
CA GLY A 62 12.18 1.11 2.43
C GLY A 62 11.79 1.63 1.05
N LEU A 63 12.59 1.31 0.04
CA LEU A 63 12.28 1.61 -1.35
C LEU A 63 10.98 0.94 -1.79
N THR A 64 10.32 1.54 -2.77
CA THR A 64 9.10 1.02 -3.36
C THR A 64 9.34 -0.38 -3.92
N ARG A 65 8.44 -1.30 -3.55
CA ARG A 65 8.38 -2.65 -4.12
C ARG A 65 7.09 -2.79 -4.89
N GLY A 66 7.22 -3.07 -6.18
CA GLY A 66 6.13 -3.28 -7.12
C GLY A 66 5.94 -4.76 -7.45
N LEU A 67 4.69 -5.16 -7.54
CA LEU A 67 4.27 -6.50 -7.95
C LEU A 67 3.19 -6.38 -9.02
N TYR A 68 3.37 -7.06 -10.15
CA TYR A 68 2.31 -7.23 -11.12
C TYR A 68 1.62 -8.58 -10.92
N LEU A 69 0.30 -8.53 -10.79
CA LEU A 69 -0.59 -9.67 -10.59
C LEU A 69 -1.50 -9.77 -11.81
N ALA A 70 -1.30 -10.79 -12.65
CA ALA A 70 -2.10 -10.97 -13.86
C ALA A 70 -3.60 -11.09 -13.53
N GLY A 71 -4.44 -10.29 -14.22
CA GLY A 71 -5.88 -10.24 -14.00
C GLY A 71 -6.33 -9.47 -12.75
N TYR A 72 -5.38 -8.97 -11.95
CA TYR A 72 -5.67 -8.06 -10.85
C TYR A 72 -5.08 -6.66 -11.09
N GLY A 73 -3.84 -6.56 -11.57
CA GLY A 73 -3.15 -5.30 -11.86
C GLY A 73 -1.83 -5.14 -11.12
N ALA A 74 -1.50 -3.92 -10.69
CA ALA A 74 -0.21 -3.60 -10.07
C ALA A 74 -0.36 -3.17 -8.60
N VAL A 75 0.51 -3.69 -7.74
CA VAL A 75 0.55 -3.39 -6.31
C VAL A 75 1.92 -2.83 -5.97
N PHE A 76 1.95 -1.67 -5.33
CA PHE A 76 3.15 -1.01 -4.86
C PHE A 76 3.09 -0.87 -3.35
N THR A 77 4.18 -1.23 -2.67
CA THR A 77 4.32 -1.10 -1.22
C THR A 77 5.54 -0.24 -0.90
N GLN A 78 5.42 0.63 0.11
CA GLN A 78 6.53 1.46 0.58
C GLN A 78 6.47 1.63 2.10
N GLU A 79 7.63 1.78 2.73
CA GLU A 79 7.77 1.96 4.18
C GLU A 79 8.37 3.32 4.49
N LEU A 80 7.69 4.11 5.31
CA LEU A 80 8.03 5.50 5.59
C LEU A 80 7.98 5.81 7.09
N ASP A 81 8.78 6.77 7.51
CA ASP A 81 8.48 7.60 8.68
C ASP A 81 7.94 8.96 8.18
N LEU A 82 6.95 9.51 8.88
CA LEU A 82 6.37 10.80 8.54
C LEU A 82 7.33 11.96 8.78
N ILE A 83 8.28 11.80 9.71
CA ILE A 83 9.39 12.72 9.94
C ILE A 83 10.62 11.95 10.38
N GLN A 84 11.81 12.55 10.32
CA GLN A 84 12.94 12.01 11.05
C GLN A 84 12.74 12.24 12.55
N THR A 85 12.50 11.17 13.29
CA THR A 85 12.23 11.23 14.73
C THR A 85 13.51 11.29 15.55
N PRO A 86 13.54 12.05 16.67
CA PRO A 86 14.68 12.05 17.57
C PRO A 86 14.87 10.66 18.18
N HIS A 87 16.13 10.24 18.29
CA HIS A 87 16.51 8.97 18.91
C HIS A 87 17.46 9.22 20.08
N PRO A 88 17.43 8.41 21.15
CA PRO A 88 18.40 8.52 22.24
C PRO A 88 19.85 8.49 21.73
N THR A 89 20.64 9.48 22.14
CA THR A 89 22.09 9.55 21.87
C THR A 89 22.85 9.71 23.18
N PRO A 90 24.18 9.50 23.23
CA PRO A 90 24.98 9.73 24.44
C PRO A 90 24.85 11.15 25.03
N PHE A 91 24.40 12.12 24.23
CA PHE A 91 24.20 13.51 24.64
C PHE A 91 22.73 13.88 24.84
N HIS A 92 21.80 12.98 24.51
CA HIS A 92 20.36 13.18 24.62
C HIS A 92 19.68 11.84 24.93
N ILE A 93 19.67 11.46 26.21
CA ILE A 93 19.30 10.10 26.63
C ILE A 93 17.77 9.91 26.69
N GLN A 94 17.03 10.97 27.05
CA GLN A 94 15.59 10.90 27.25
C GLN A 94 14.87 11.83 26.28
N ILE A 95 13.82 11.31 25.64
CA ILE A 95 12.90 12.12 24.84
C ILE A 95 11.90 12.78 25.80
N THR A 96 11.80 14.10 25.74
CA THR A 96 10.90 14.90 26.57
C THR A 96 9.47 14.88 26.04
N ALA A 97 8.49 15.20 26.89
CA ALA A 97 7.08 15.29 26.48
C ALA A 97 6.85 16.38 25.42
N ASP A 98 7.56 17.50 25.51
CA ASP A 98 7.47 18.60 24.55
C ASP A 98 8.00 18.19 23.16
N GLU A 99 9.08 17.41 23.11
CA GLU A 99 9.58 16.84 21.86
C GLU A 99 8.59 15.85 21.26
N ALA A 100 7.99 14.98 22.09
CA ALA A 100 6.97 14.04 21.63
C ALA A 100 5.73 14.75 21.07
N ALA A 101 5.30 15.86 21.69
CA ALA A 101 4.20 16.67 21.21
C ALA A 101 4.51 17.33 19.85
N LYS A 102 5.72 17.87 19.67
CA LYS A 102 6.16 18.45 18.38
C LYS A 102 6.24 17.40 17.28
N VAL A 103 6.78 16.22 17.59
CA VAL A 103 6.82 15.07 16.68
C VAL A 103 5.41 14.72 16.23
N HIS A 104 4.47 14.61 17.16
CA HIS A 104 3.07 14.32 16.84
C HIS A 104 2.46 15.36 15.90
N GLN A 105 2.64 16.65 16.19
CA GLN A 105 2.16 17.74 15.34
C GLN A 105 2.72 17.65 13.92
N HIS A 106 4.05 17.53 13.77
CA HIS A 106 4.67 17.46 12.44
C HIS A 106 4.24 16.21 11.67
N LYS A 107 4.05 15.07 12.35
CA LYS A 107 3.52 13.87 11.70
C LYS A 107 2.10 14.09 11.16
N GLN A 108 1.23 14.80 11.88
CA GLN A 108 -0.12 15.12 11.37
C GLN A 108 -0.06 16.00 10.11
N GLU A 109 0.81 17.00 10.10
CA GLU A 109 0.99 17.89 8.94
C GLU A 109 1.53 17.11 7.73
N ASN A 110 2.55 16.28 7.93
CA ASN A 110 3.13 15.45 6.87
C ASN A 110 2.18 14.35 6.40
N LEU A 111 1.31 13.84 7.26
CA LEU A 111 0.28 12.89 6.88
C LEU A 111 -0.70 13.50 5.87
N ALA A 112 -1.11 14.76 6.07
CA ALA A 112 -1.97 15.45 5.11
C ALA A 112 -1.28 15.63 3.75
N ALA A 113 0.00 16.03 3.74
CA ALA A 113 0.80 16.14 2.53
C ALA A 113 0.95 14.78 1.81
N LEU A 114 1.24 13.71 2.58
CA LEU A 114 1.40 12.36 2.05
C LEU A 114 0.12 11.85 1.39
N ARG A 115 -1.07 12.06 1.98
CA ARG A 115 -2.34 11.64 1.36
C ARG A 115 -2.55 12.24 -0.02
N ASN A 116 -2.20 13.51 -0.20
CA ASN A 116 -2.28 14.18 -1.49
C ASN A 116 -1.26 13.61 -2.46
N ALA A 117 -0.01 13.47 -2.02
CA ALA A 117 1.06 12.88 -2.82
C ALA A 117 0.74 11.45 -3.26
N MET A 118 0.10 10.63 -2.42
CA MET A 118 -0.28 9.25 -2.78
C MET A 118 -1.32 9.20 -3.91
N ARG A 119 -2.22 10.18 -4.02
CA ARG A 119 -3.15 10.27 -5.16
C ARG A 119 -2.40 10.60 -6.46
N ASP A 120 -1.46 11.52 -6.39
CA ASP A 120 -0.62 11.88 -7.54
C ASP A 120 0.30 10.73 -7.96
N MET A 121 0.88 10.03 -6.98
CA MET A 121 1.70 8.83 -7.17
C MET A 121 0.89 7.72 -7.84
N TRP A 122 -0.36 7.52 -7.43
CA TRP A 122 -1.26 6.56 -8.08
C TRP A 122 -1.50 6.93 -9.56
N ALA A 123 -1.75 8.21 -9.85
CA ALA A 123 -1.95 8.68 -11.22
C ALA A 123 -0.68 8.54 -12.07
N ASP A 124 0.49 8.87 -11.50
CA ASP A 124 1.80 8.69 -12.12
C ASP A 124 2.05 7.19 -12.44
N ALA A 125 1.70 6.29 -11.53
CA ALA A 125 1.83 4.84 -11.74
C ALA A 125 0.93 4.33 -12.87
N VAL A 126 -0.34 4.74 -12.90
CA VAL A 126 -1.28 4.41 -13.98
C VAL A 126 -0.76 4.88 -15.35
N ALA A 127 -0.30 6.14 -15.42
CA ALA A 127 0.23 6.71 -16.65
C ALA A 127 1.48 5.97 -17.17
N ALA A 128 2.32 5.48 -16.25
CA ALA A 128 3.54 4.75 -16.57
C ALA A 128 3.30 3.27 -16.94
N LEU A 129 2.08 2.75 -16.75
CA LEU A 129 1.71 1.36 -17.04
C LEU A 129 0.63 1.26 -18.13
N PRO A 130 0.94 1.69 -19.38
CA PRO A 130 -0.05 1.75 -20.45
C PRO A 130 -0.60 0.38 -20.90
N LYS A 131 0.05 -0.72 -20.46
CA LYS A 131 -0.30 -2.10 -20.81
C LYS A 131 -1.28 -2.77 -19.85
N LEU A 132 -1.65 -2.12 -18.75
CA LEU A 132 -2.67 -2.66 -17.83
C LEU A 132 -4.04 -2.76 -18.51
N ALA A 133 -4.86 -3.75 -18.19
CA ALA A 133 -6.24 -3.75 -18.67
C ALA A 133 -7.06 -2.62 -18.02
N ASP A 134 -8.16 -2.20 -18.64
CA ASP A 134 -9.04 -1.17 -18.05
C ASP A 134 -9.70 -1.63 -16.74
N THR A 135 -9.81 -2.95 -16.56
CA THR A 135 -10.30 -3.60 -15.35
C THR A 135 -9.23 -3.78 -14.26
N ASP A 136 -7.95 -3.66 -14.62
CA ASP A 136 -6.84 -3.85 -13.68
C ASP A 136 -6.85 -2.74 -12.62
N GLN A 137 -6.60 -3.13 -11.38
CA GLN A 137 -6.41 -2.26 -10.23
C GLN A 137 -4.96 -1.80 -10.13
N VAL A 138 -4.78 -0.54 -9.76
CA VAL A 138 -3.50 -0.05 -9.25
C VAL A 138 -3.68 0.22 -7.76
N VAL A 139 -2.79 -0.35 -6.96
CA VAL A 139 -2.81 -0.25 -5.50
C VAL A 139 -1.48 0.31 -5.04
N LEU A 140 -1.52 1.34 -4.21
CA LEU A 140 -0.39 1.90 -3.49
C LEU A 140 -0.64 1.76 -1.99
N ALA A 141 0.16 0.95 -1.31
CA ALA A 141 0.10 0.77 0.13
C ALA A 141 1.35 1.36 0.78
N VAL A 142 1.15 2.28 1.71
CA VAL A 142 2.24 2.91 2.47
C VAL A 142 2.08 2.52 3.93
N ARG A 143 3.12 1.90 4.49
CA ARG A 143 3.21 1.56 5.91
C ARG A 143 3.98 2.66 6.63
N LEU A 144 3.40 3.16 7.72
CA LEU A 144 3.98 4.20 8.56
C LEU A 144 4.59 3.57 9.81
N LEU A 145 5.83 3.97 10.11
CA LEU A 145 6.55 3.49 11.28
C LEU A 145 6.52 4.55 12.39
N TYR A 146 6.36 4.06 13.62
CA TYR A 146 6.27 4.85 14.83
C TYR A 146 7.21 4.27 15.88
N GLN A 147 7.90 5.15 16.61
CA GLN A 147 8.68 4.76 17.78
C GLN A 147 7.78 4.50 19.00
N PRO A 148 8.18 3.66 19.96
CA PRO A 148 7.35 3.30 21.10
C PRO A 148 6.92 4.45 22.02
N TRP A 149 7.65 5.58 22.01
CA TRP A 149 7.37 6.75 22.84
C TRP A 149 6.43 7.76 22.16
N GLU A 150 6.09 7.56 20.89
CA GLU A 150 5.30 8.51 20.12
C GLU A 150 3.81 8.45 20.47
N ASN A 151 3.15 9.60 20.40
CA ASN A 151 1.70 9.66 20.36
C ASN A 151 1.22 9.35 18.92
N THR A 152 0.44 8.29 18.75
CA THR A 152 -0.10 7.86 17.45
C THR A 152 -1.59 8.16 17.27
N ALA A 153 -2.21 8.91 18.20
CA ALA A 153 -3.63 9.26 18.11
C ALA A 153 -3.96 10.00 16.80
N GLY A 154 -4.82 9.42 15.97
CA GLY A 154 -5.17 10.01 14.66
C GLY A 154 -4.11 9.83 13.56
N LEU A 155 -3.08 9.02 13.80
CA LEU A 155 -2.10 8.63 12.80
C LEU A 155 -2.30 7.15 12.42
N PRO A 156 -2.58 6.82 11.15
CA PRO A 156 -2.79 5.44 10.72
C PRO A 156 -1.46 4.69 10.59
N VAL A 157 -1.44 3.39 10.87
CA VAL A 157 -0.27 2.54 10.62
C VAL A 157 -0.11 2.23 9.13
N GLN A 158 -1.19 2.29 8.37
CA GLN A 158 -1.17 2.05 6.93
C GLN A 158 -2.17 2.91 6.19
N ILE A 159 -1.76 3.39 5.01
CA ILE A 159 -2.62 4.07 4.05
C ILE A 159 -2.61 3.25 2.77
N VAL A 160 -3.78 2.91 2.24
CA VAL A 160 -3.93 2.22 0.96
C VAL A 160 -4.75 3.10 0.04
N VAL A 161 -4.18 3.43 -1.12
CA VAL A 161 -4.87 4.09 -2.22
C VAL A 161 -5.05 3.08 -3.34
N LYS A 162 -6.30 2.83 -3.75
CA LYS A 162 -6.60 1.87 -4.82
C LYS A 162 -7.72 2.34 -5.74
N GLY A 163 -7.66 1.87 -6.98
CA GLY A 163 -8.69 2.07 -7.98
C GLY A 163 -8.38 1.37 -9.29
N PRO A 164 -9.38 1.21 -10.18
CA PRO A 164 -9.16 0.70 -11.53
C PRO A 164 -8.31 1.70 -12.33
N ARG A 165 -7.58 1.20 -13.33
CA ARG A 165 -6.75 2.01 -14.24
C ARG A 165 -7.49 3.25 -14.80
N THR A 166 -8.78 3.12 -15.06
CA THR A 166 -9.63 4.18 -15.65
C THR A 166 -10.21 5.16 -14.63
N ALA A 167 -9.96 4.98 -13.33
CA ALA A 167 -10.47 5.89 -12.30
C ALA A 167 -9.80 7.27 -12.36
N SER A 168 -10.55 8.27 -11.88
CA SER A 168 -10.02 9.60 -11.59
C SER A 168 -9.35 9.61 -10.20
N PRO A 169 -8.28 10.39 -9.98
CA PRO A 169 -7.69 10.58 -8.66
C PRO A 169 -8.68 11.02 -7.57
N ALA A 170 -9.77 11.71 -7.95
CA ALA A 170 -10.81 12.16 -7.04
C ALA A 170 -11.74 11.03 -6.55
N THR A 171 -11.81 9.91 -7.26
CA THR A 171 -12.72 8.79 -6.97
C THR A 171 -12.01 7.59 -6.36
N LEU A 172 -10.73 7.73 -5.99
CA LEU A 172 -9.94 6.63 -5.45
C LEU A 172 -10.45 6.20 -4.08
N GLN A 173 -10.37 4.89 -3.84
CA GLN A 173 -10.64 4.32 -2.53
C GLN A 173 -9.39 4.52 -1.67
N ILE A 174 -9.57 5.20 -0.54
CA ILE A 174 -8.50 5.45 0.43
C ILE A 174 -8.89 4.78 1.73
N GLU A 175 -8.06 3.83 2.15
CA GLU A 175 -8.26 3.05 3.36
C GLU A 175 -7.14 3.38 4.34
N GLU A 176 -7.51 3.67 5.58
CA GLU A 176 -6.59 4.00 6.67
C GLU A 176 -6.82 3.01 7.81
N GLN A 177 -5.75 2.36 8.24
CA GLN A 177 -5.76 1.31 9.25
C GLN A 177 -4.91 1.70 10.44
#